data_AF-A0A260Z695-F1
#
_entry.id   AF-A0A260Z695-F1
#
_cell.length_a   1.000
_cell.length_b   1.000
_cell.length_c   1.000
_cell.angle_alpha   90.00
_cell.angle_beta   90.00
_cell.angle_gamma   90.00
#
_symmetry.space_group_name_H-M   'P 1'
#
loop_
_entity.id
_entity.type
_entity.pdbx_description
1 polymer ?
#
loop_
_entity_poly.entity_id
_entity_poly.type
_entity_poly.pdbx_seq_one_letter_code
_entity_poly.pdbx_strand_id
1 'polypeptide(L)'
;MTRLMAIFLIVSCFLLIPRVSCLTKFYFTGRFWCSLPFFRHNITIYEDDWAYGEEESDYGNNFELFMDIRHSCNSKGERVLPYKMLRVHLGNFPQSNAGYYKLLYINLTDAGLAVPSLIGVIDRTSSMQALN
;
A
#
# COMPACT_ATOMS: atom_id res chain seq x y z
N MET A 1 -22.50 -30.12 42.77
CA MET A 1 -22.86 -29.31 41.57
C MET A 1 -21.92 -28.13 41.32
N THR A 2 -21.33 -27.51 42.34
CA THR A 2 -20.45 -26.32 42.21
C THR A 2 -19.09 -26.59 41.53
N ARG A 3 -18.49 -27.77 41.73
CA ARG A 3 -17.20 -28.12 41.10
C ARG A 3 -17.29 -28.33 39.58
N LEU A 4 -18.39 -28.88 39.09
CA LEU A 4 -18.61 -29.13 37.66
C LEU A 4 -18.83 -27.81 36.90
N MET A 5 -19.57 -26.87 37.52
CA MET A 5 -19.80 -25.53 36.98
C MET A 5 -18.51 -24.72 36.89
N ALA A 6 -17.64 -24.81 37.92
CA ALA A 6 -16.34 -24.12 37.91
C ALA A 6 -15.42 -24.63 36.79
N ILE A 7 -15.36 -25.95 36.57
CA ILE A 7 -14.58 -26.54 35.47
C ILE A 7 -15.15 -26.09 34.12
N PHE A 8 -16.47 -26.07 33.96
CA PHE A 8 -17.11 -25.64 32.72
C PHE A 8 -16.83 -24.16 32.38
N LEU A 9 -16.82 -23.29 33.40
CA LEU A 9 -16.47 -21.87 33.26
C LEU A 9 -14.99 -21.65 32.92
N ILE A 10 -14.09 -22.42 33.53
CA ILE A 10 -12.66 -22.34 33.22
C ILE A 10 -12.41 -22.82 31.77
N VAL A 11 -13.00 -23.94 31.36
CA VAL A 11 -12.85 -24.48 30.01
C VAL A 11 -13.47 -23.56 28.96
N SER A 12 -14.63 -22.95 29.23
CA SER A 12 -15.23 -22.01 28.28
C SER A 12 -14.39 -20.75 28.09
N CYS A 13 -13.73 -20.23 29.15
CA CYS A 13 -12.81 -19.11 29.04
C CYS A 13 -11.56 -19.42 28.19
N PHE A 14 -11.06 -20.66 28.18
CA PHE A 14 -9.93 -21.05 27.31
C PHE A 14 -10.33 -21.35 25.86
N LEU A 15 -11.59 -21.75 25.61
CA LEU A 15 -12.10 -22.02 24.27
C LEU A 15 -12.64 -20.77 23.55
N LEU A 16 -12.87 -19.68 24.27
CA LEU A 16 -13.37 -18.41 23.73
C LEU A 16 -12.27 -17.41 23.35
N ILE A 17 -11.00 -17.83 23.23
CA ILE A 17 -9.97 -16.96 22.64
C ILE A 17 -10.32 -16.81 21.16
N PRO A 18 -10.79 -15.63 20.68
CA PRO A 18 -11.02 -15.46 19.26
C PRO A 18 -9.67 -15.57 18.56
N ARG A 19 -9.45 -16.65 17.80
CA ARG A 19 -8.33 -16.74 16.88
C ARG A 19 -8.61 -15.84 15.69
N VAL A 20 -8.43 -14.54 15.87
CA VAL A 20 -8.27 -13.61 14.74
C VAL A 20 -6.88 -13.87 14.18
N SER A 21 -6.80 -14.80 13.23
CA SER A 21 -5.54 -15.20 12.61
C SER A 21 -5.73 -15.26 11.11
N CYS A 22 -6.02 -14.12 10.47
CA CYS A 22 -5.98 -13.98 9.01
C CYS A 22 -5.77 -12.52 8.61
N LEU A 23 -4.53 -12.02 8.71
CA LEU A 23 -4.16 -10.80 7.99
C LEU A 23 -2.86 -11.08 7.23
N THR A 24 -2.94 -11.06 5.90
CA THR A 24 -1.76 -11.07 5.02
C THR A 24 -0.90 -9.87 5.35
N LYS A 25 0.41 -10.09 5.55
CA LYS A 25 1.33 -9.00 5.88
C LYS A 25 2.30 -8.77 4.73
N PHE A 26 2.56 -7.50 4.43
CA PHE A 26 3.49 -7.10 3.37
C PHE A 26 4.63 -6.28 3.96
N TYR A 27 5.85 -6.66 3.61
CA TYR A 27 7.08 -6.02 4.06
C TYR A 27 7.89 -5.59 2.85
N PHE A 28 7.83 -4.28 2.56
CA PHE A 28 8.63 -3.66 1.51
C PHE A 28 9.83 -2.96 2.15
N THR A 29 11.03 -3.36 1.76
CA THR A 29 12.29 -2.73 2.19
C THR A 29 13.12 -2.37 0.97
N GLY A 30 14.12 -1.49 1.11
CA GLY A 30 14.87 -1.06 -0.06
C GLY A 30 15.65 0.23 0.09
N ARG A 31 16.15 0.71 -1.05
CA ARG A 31 16.78 2.02 -1.17
C ARG A 31 16.35 2.71 -2.46
N PHE A 32 16.01 3.98 -2.34
CA PHE A 32 15.83 4.87 -3.48
C PHE A 32 17.15 5.59 -3.78
N TRP A 33 17.51 5.64 -5.05
CA TRP A 33 18.68 6.35 -5.54
C TRP A 33 18.28 7.64 -6.26
N CYS A 34 18.99 8.72 -6.00
CA CYS A 34 18.82 10.00 -6.68
C CYS A 34 20.20 10.62 -6.95
N SER A 35 20.38 11.27 -8.09
CA SER A 35 21.62 11.99 -8.42
C SER A 35 21.81 13.27 -7.60
N LEU A 36 20.72 13.80 -7.01
CA LEU A 36 20.76 14.97 -6.14
C LEU A 36 21.10 14.57 -4.70
N PRO A 37 21.85 15.40 -3.97
CA PRO A 37 22.20 15.13 -2.57
C PRO A 37 20.96 15.13 -1.65
N PHE A 38 19.93 15.89 -2.02
CA PHE A 38 18.65 15.97 -1.31
C PHE A 38 17.51 16.05 -2.32
N PHE A 39 16.39 15.40 -1.99
CA PHE A 39 15.16 15.49 -2.76
C PHE A 39 13.96 15.22 -1.86
N ARG A 40 12.80 15.75 -2.25
CA ARG A 40 11.53 15.52 -1.56
C ARG A 40 10.82 14.36 -2.22
N HIS A 41 10.12 13.56 -1.42
CA HIS A 41 9.30 12.48 -1.92
C HIS A 41 8.05 12.27 -1.07
N ASN A 42 7.03 11.66 -1.68
CA ASN A 42 5.86 11.11 -1.04
C ASN A 42 5.59 9.73 -1.65
N ILE A 43 5.35 8.73 -0.82
CA ILE A 43 5.18 7.34 -1.24
C ILE A 43 3.82 6.88 -0.72
N THR A 44 3.00 6.41 -1.65
CA THR A 44 1.71 5.79 -1.33
C THR A 44 1.77 4.34 -1.80
N ILE A 45 1.47 3.41 -0.91
CA ILE A 45 1.24 2.00 -1.26
C ILE A 45 -0.26 1.78 -1.16
N TYR A 46 -0.83 1.15 -2.18
CA TYR A 46 -2.25 0.85 -2.23
C TYR A 46 -2.49 -0.44 -3.00
N GLU A 47 -3.66 -1.03 -2.75
CA GLU A 47 -4.23 -2.14 -3.52
C GLU A 47 -5.11 -1.56 -4.61
N ASP A 48 -4.94 -2.02 -5.85
CA ASP A 48 -5.78 -1.58 -6.98
C ASP A 48 -6.93 -2.57 -7.17
N ASP A 49 -7.93 -2.47 -6.30
CA ASP A 49 -9.21 -3.15 -6.53
C ASP A 49 -10.03 -2.29 -7.48
N TRP A 50 -10.07 -2.64 -8.76
CA TRP A 50 -10.98 -1.99 -9.70
C TRP A 50 -12.42 -2.27 -9.28
N ALA A 51 -13.05 -1.28 -8.62
CA ALA A 51 -14.47 -1.25 -8.34
C ALA A 51 -15.27 -0.99 -9.63
N TYR A 52 -15.14 -1.87 -10.62
CA TYR A 52 -16.15 -2.00 -11.67
C TYR A 52 -17.12 -3.09 -11.24
N GLY A 53 -18.36 -2.66 -11.04
CA GLY A 53 -19.42 -3.49 -10.48
C GLY A 53 -19.75 -4.71 -11.32
N GLU A 54 -20.35 -5.67 -10.62
CA GLU A 54 -21.22 -6.71 -11.14
C GLU A 54 -20.70 -7.47 -12.36
N GLU A 55 -19.89 -8.48 -12.09
CA GLU A 55 -20.19 -9.85 -12.52
C GLU A 55 -19.31 -10.81 -11.71
N GLU A 56 -19.95 -11.81 -11.08
CA GLU A 56 -19.28 -12.91 -10.39
C GLU A 56 -18.27 -13.60 -11.33
N SER A 57 -17.03 -13.17 -11.31
CA SER A 57 -15.94 -13.95 -11.86
C SER A 57 -14.70 -13.71 -11.01
N ASP A 58 -14.53 -14.62 -10.04
CA ASP A 58 -13.24 -14.95 -9.46
C ASP A 58 -12.38 -13.72 -9.11
N TYR A 59 -12.90 -12.85 -8.23
CA TYR A 59 -12.06 -11.94 -7.44
C TYR A 59 -11.09 -12.82 -6.68
N GLY A 60 -9.97 -13.14 -7.34
CA GLY A 60 -8.97 -14.05 -6.85
C GLY A 60 -8.59 -13.58 -5.47
N ASN A 61 -8.39 -14.51 -4.56
CA ASN A 61 -7.98 -14.24 -3.18
C ASN A 61 -6.57 -13.63 -3.14
N ASN A 62 -6.29 -12.57 -3.90
CA ASN A 62 -4.97 -12.05 -4.19
C ASN A 62 -4.99 -10.53 -4.08
N PHE A 63 -3.99 -9.97 -3.40
CA PHE A 63 -3.74 -8.54 -3.31
C PHE A 63 -2.87 -8.11 -4.47
N GLU A 64 -3.35 -7.19 -5.31
CA GLU A 64 -2.53 -6.53 -6.32
C GLU A 64 -2.03 -5.18 -5.79
N LEU A 65 -0.75 -5.14 -5.44
CA LEU A 65 -0.18 -3.99 -4.76
C LEU A 65 0.64 -3.11 -5.70
N PHE A 66 0.44 -1.81 -5.57
CA PHE A 66 1.18 -0.77 -6.27
C PHE A 66 1.82 0.21 -5.29
N MET A 67 2.92 0.82 -5.73
CA MET A 67 3.59 1.91 -5.05
C MET A 67 3.69 3.10 -5.99
N ASP A 68 3.04 4.19 -5.61
CA ASP A 68 3.20 5.48 -6.28
C ASP A 68 4.23 6.33 -5.52
N ILE A 69 5.31 6.70 -6.20
CA ILE A 69 6.40 7.52 -5.68
C ILE A 69 6.35 8.87 -6.38
N ARG A 70 5.89 9.91 -5.70
CA ARG A 70 6.02 11.29 -6.17
C ARG A 70 7.32 11.88 -5.65
N HIS A 71 8.17 12.45 -6.50
CA HIS A 71 9.48 12.96 -6.09
C HIS A 71 9.95 14.20 -6.87
N SER A 72 10.88 14.96 -6.27
CA SER A 72 11.58 16.08 -6.92
C SER A 72 12.92 15.69 -7.57
N CYS A 73 13.30 14.40 -7.52
CA CYS A 73 14.57 13.97 -8.09
C CYS A 73 14.61 14.15 -9.62
N ASN A 74 15.42 15.10 -10.08
CA ASN A 74 15.54 15.49 -11.48
C ASN A 74 16.98 15.91 -11.77
N SER A 75 17.55 15.50 -12.90
CA SER A 75 18.92 15.89 -13.29
C SER A 75 19.09 17.41 -13.46
N LYS A 76 17.99 18.13 -13.71
CA LYS A 76 17.97 19.60 -13.82
C LYS A 76 17.99 20.33 -12.47
N GLY A 77 17.86 19.61 -11.35
CA GLY A 77 17.92 20.16 -10.00
C GLY A 77 16.62 20.05 -9.20
N GLU A 78 16.74 20.16 -7.87
CA GLU A 78 15.68 19.86 -6.90
C GLU A 78 14.45 20.77 -7.01
N ARG A 79 14.64 22.05 -7.40
CA ARG A 79 13.59 23.06 -7.45
C ARG A 79 12.87 23.13 -8.81
N VAL A 80 13.24 22.26 -9.75
CA VAL A 80 12.69 22.26 -11.10
C VAL A 80 11.35 21.52 -11.09
N LEU A 81 10.27 22.29 -11.25
CA LEU A 81 8.97 21.76 -11.60
C LEU A 81 8.97 21.27 -13.06
N PRO A 82 8.13 20.28 -13.40
CA PRO A 82 7.17 19.58 -12.54
C PRO A 82 7.82 18.47 -11.68
N TYR A 83 7.18 18.12 -10.56
CA TYR A 83 7.48 16.89 -9.83
C TYR A 83 7.23 15.68 -10.75
N LYS A 84 7.85 14.55 -10.44
CA LYS A 84 7.61 13.29 -11.17
C LYS A 84 6.88 12.29 -10.30
N MET A 85 6.07 11.44 -10.93
CA MET A 85 5.33 10.36 -10.30
C MET A 85 5.69 9.04 -11.00
N LEU A 86 6.33 8.14 -10.26
CA LEU A 86 6.67 6.80 -10.70
C LEU A 86 5.72 5.80 -10.03
N ARG A 87 4.97 5.05 -10.83
CA ARG A 87 4.18 3.90 -10.37
C ARG A 87 5.01 2.63 -10.48
N VAL A 88 5.03 1.83 -9.42
CA VAL A 88 5.75 0.56 -9.35
C VAL A 88 4.77 -0.55 -8.97
N HIS A 89 4.69 -1.57 -9.81
CA HIS A 89 3.95 -2.79 -9.48
C HIS A 89 4.75 -3.61 -8.43
N LEU A 90 4.18 -3.74 -7.24
CA LEU A 90 4.79 -4.49 -6.13
C LEU A 90 4.53 -5.99 -6.24
N GLY A 91 3.46 -6.38 -6.92
CA GLY A 91 3.16 -7.77 -7.22
C GLY A 91 1.72 -8.12 -6.90
N ASN A 92 1.37 -9.33 -7.30
CA ASN A 92 0.10 -9.97 -7.04
C ASN A 92 0.34 -11.10 -6.02
N PHE A 93 -0.30 -11.02 -4.85
CA PHE A 93 0.02 -11.85 -3.70
C PHE A 93 -1.21 -12.59 -3.19
N PRO A 94 -1.20 -13.93 -3.11
CA PRO A 94 -2.35 -14.64 -2.57
C PRO A 94 -2.53 -14.36 -1.08
N GLN A 95 -3.79 -14.25 -0.67
CA GLN A 95 -4.23 -14.10 0.69
C GLN A 95 -3.79 -15.32 1.48
N SER A 96 -3.04 -15.05 2.54
CA SER A 96 -2.52 -16.10 3.39
C SER A 96 -2.24 -15.56 4.78
N ASN A 97 -2.02 -16.46 5.73
CA ASN A 97 -1.55 -16.11 7.06
C ASN A 97 -0.03 -15.85 7.10
N ALA A 98 0.61 -15.74 5.93
CA ALA A 98 2.03 -15.53 5.78
C ALA A 98 2.39 -14.05 5.63
N GLY A 99 3.68 -13.76 5.79
CA GLY A 99 4.26 -12.46 5.46
C GLY A 99 5.00 -12.53 4.13
N TYR A 100 4.70 -11.60 3.23
CA TYR A 100 5.42 -11.41 1.98
C TYR A 100 6.50 -10.34 2.15
N TYR A 101 7.70 -10.63 1.65
CA TYR A 101 8.84 -9.73 1.73
C TYR A 101 9.34 -9.40 0.33
N LYS A 102 9.52 -8.12 0.03
CA LYS A 102 10.10 -7.67 -1.23
C LYS A 102 11.12 -6.57 -1.00
N LEU A 103 12.28 -6.74 -1.61
CA LEU A 103 13.38 -5.78 -1.60
C LEU A 103 13.34 -4.95 -2.89
N LEU A 104 13.38 -3.63 -2.77
CA LEU A 104 13.22 -2.68 -3.88
C LEU A 104 14.44 -1.76 -3.98
N TYR A 105 15.04 -1.72 -5.16
CA TYR A 105 16.09 -0.76 -5.50
C TYR A 105 15.64 0.03 -6.71
N ILE A 106 15.33 1.31 -6.50
CA ILE A 106 14.71 2.14 -7.54
C ILE A 106 15.54 3.41 -7.72
N ASN A 107 15.95 3.66 -8.96
CA ASN A 107 16.55 4.93 -9.35
C ASN A 107 15.44 5.93 -9.69
N LEU A 108 15.33 6.99 -8.89
CA LEU A 108 14.36 8.06 -9.07
C LEU A 108 14.88 9.19 -9.95
N THR A 109 16.15 9.16 -10.38
CA THR A 109 16.71 10.20 -11.24
C THR A 109 15.93 10.24 -12.55
N ASP A 110 15.13 11.30 -12.71
CA ASP A 110 14.27 11.52 -13.86
C ASP A 110 13.19 10.47 -14.13
N ALA A 111 12.96 9.54 -13.20
CA ALA A 111 11.96 8.49 -13.34
C ALA A 111 10.53 9.02 -13.20
N GLY A 112 9.58 8.37 -13.88
CA GLY A 112 8.15 8.68 -13.77
C GLY A 112 7.65 9.81 -14.68
N LEU A 113 6.35 10.06 -14.63
CA LEU A 113 5.65 11.07 -15.43
C LEU A 113 5.60 12.41 -14.70
N ALA A 114 5.67 13.50 -15.46
CA ALA A 114 5.50 14.85 -14.94
C ALA A 114 4.09 15.06 -14.35
N VAL A 115 3.99 15.58 -13.13
CA VAL A 115 2.71 15.86 -12.45
C VAL A 115 2.63 17.29 -11.92
N PRO A 116 1.47 17.96 -12.06
CA PRO A 116 1.27 19.31 -11.56
C PRO A 116 1.08 19.30 -10.03
N SER A 117 1.82 20.19 -9.36
CA SER A 117 1.67 20.65 -7.97
C SER A 117 2.34 19.88 -6.81
N LEU A 118 2.58 20.69 -5.78
CA LEU A 118 3.52 20.55 -4.67
C LEU A 118 3.26 19.34 -3.76
N ILE A 119 4.35 18.70 -3.35
CA ILE A 119 4.38 17.76 -2.23
C ILE A 119 3.87 18.50 -0.98
N GLY A 120 2.62 18.24 -0.57
CA GLY A 120 2.06 18.71 0.70
C GLY A 120 0.72 19.45 0.66
N VAL A 121 0.11 19.72 -0.49
CA VAL A 121 -1.27 20.21 -0.52
C VAL A 121 -2.20 19.00 -0.59
N ILE A 122 -2.89 18.70 0.51
CA ILE A 122 -4.10 17.88 0.47
C ILE A 122 -5.05 18.61 -0.49
N ASP A 123 -5.20 18.05 -1.68
CA ASP A 123 -6.19 18.49 -2.64
C ASP A 123 -7.58 18.20 -2.05
N ARG A 124 -8.14 19.15 -1.28
CA ARG A 124 -9.54 19.09 -0.84
C ARG A 124 -10.52 19.33 -2.00
N THR A 125 -10.05 19.35 -3.24
CA THR A 125 -10.86 19.57 -4.44
C THR A 125 -11.01 18.33 -5.32
N SER A 126 -10.50 17.15 -4.92
CA SER A 126 -10.96 15.88 -5.52
C SER A 126 -12.31 15.43 -4.92
N SER A 127 -13.27 16.36 -4.80
CA SER A 127 -14.68 16.04 -4.70
C SER A 127 -15.21 15.88 -6.12
N MET A 128 -15.65 14.67 -6.46
CA MET A 128 -16.61 14.36 -7.52
C MET A 128 -16.63 15.31 -8.72
N GLN A 129 -15.96 14.92 -9.80
CA GLN A 129 -16.53 15.17 -11.12
C GLN A 129 -16.94 13.84 -11.70
N ALA A 130 -18.20 13.50 -11.42
CA ALA A 130 -18.97 12.56 -12.21
C ALA A 130 -19.04 13.11 -13.64
N LEU A 131 -18.92 12.17 -14.59
CA LEU A 131 -19.24 12.36 -16.00
C LEU A 131 -20.56 13.12 -16.18
N ASN A 132 -20.52 14.13 -17.04
CA ASN A 132 -21.51 14.39 -18.09
C ASN A 132 -20.80 15.08 -19.25
#